data_AF-A0A7S3IU96-F1
#
_entry.id   AF-A0A7S3IU96-F1
#
_cell.length_a   1.000
_cell.length_b   1.000
_cell.length_c   1.000
_cell.angle_alpha   90.00
_cell.angle_beta   90.00
_cell.angle_gamma   90.00
#
_symmetry.space_group_name_H-M   'P 1'
#
loop_
_entity.id
_entity.type
_entity.pdbx_description
1 polymer ?
#
loop_
_entity_poly.entity_id
_entity_poly.type
_entity_poly.pdbx_seq_one_letter_code
_entity_poly.pdbx_strand_id
1 'polypeptide(L)'
;GPWNDFVNKFKIPIIVIFVIWIGASIGFASQLSPLSRSEEFLSDDHPLMEIQNVQTANFVSGGVYNMAIDIYWGVEDIDKSDTSMWDPVYIGEAIMDENFDLSPPDAQQSLIDFCTDLPTRDFILNKDVTCWMDQFKVYVETTLEKTMPLEQEEFKDALYTWAFEVPEGMQAKAGM
;
A
#
# COMPACT_ATOMS: atom_id res chain seq x y z
N GLY A 1 59.33 -24.51 -4.30
CA GLY A 1 58.84 -25.29 -3.15
C GLY A 1 57.71 -26.17 -3.64
N PRO A 2 57.55 -27.41 -3.14
CA PRO A 2 56.72 -28.44 -3.78
C PRO A 2 55.30 -27.99 -4.16
N TRP A 3 54.73 -27.10 -3.35
CA TRP A 3 53.43 -26.46 -3.58
C TRP A 3 53.36 -25.60 -4.85
N ASN A 4 54.33 -24.72 -5.07
CA ASN A 4 54.34 -23.79 -6.21
C ASN A 4 54.49 -24.54 -7.55
N ASP A 5 55.23 -25.64 -7.54
CA ASP A 5 55.47 -26.48 -8.72
C ASP A 5 54.21 -27.28 -9.07
N PHE A 6 53.45 -27.73 -8.07
CA PHE A 6 52.15 -28.38 -8.24
C PHE A 6 51.10 -27.42 -8.83
N VAL A 7 50.98 -26.22 -8.27
CA VAL A 7 50.03 -25.20 -8.77
C VAL A 7 50.36 -24.80 -10.21
N ASN A 8 51.64 -24.59 -10.54
CA ASN A 8 52.05 -24.27 -11.91
C ASN A 8 51.77 -25.40 -12.91
N LYS A 9 51.88 -26.66 -12.48
CA LYS A 9 51.57 -27.84 -13.31
C LYS A 9 50.08 -27.98 -13.59
N PHE A 10 49.21 -27.67 -12.63
CA PHE A 10 47.75 -27.86 -12.72
C PHE A 10 46.95 -26.56 -12.90
N LYS A 11 47.62 -25.43 -13.20
CA LYS A 11 46.99 -24.10 -13.31
C LYS A 11 45.77 -24.04 -14.24
N ILE A 12 45.83 -24.70 -15.40
CA ILE A 12 44.74 -24.68 -16.39
C ILE A 12 43.52 -25.47 -15.87
N PRO A 13 43.65 -26.73 -15.43
CA PRO A 13 42.55 -27.46 -14.79
C PRO A 13 41.92 -26.71 -13.62
N ILE A 14 42.74 -26.10 -12.76
CA ILE A 14 42.26 -25.33 -11.61
C ILE A 14 41.39 -24.15 -12.08
N ILE A 15 41.89 -23.34 -13.02
CA ILE A 15 41.15 -22.18 -13.56
C ILE A 15 39.81 -22.61 -14.17
N VAL A 16 39.80 -23.68 -14.98
CA VAL A 16 38.57 -24.16 -15.61
C VAL A 16 37.52 -24.57 -14.56
N ILE A 17 37.93 -25.28 -13.51
CA ILE A 17 37.02 -25.67 -12.42
C ILE A 17 36.45 -24.44 -11.71
N PHE A 18 37.27 -23.44 -11.40
CA PHE A 18 36.80 -22.20 -10.77
C PHE A 18 35.86 -21.40 -11.68
N VAL A 19 36.13 -21.34 -12.98
CA VAL A 19 35.25 -20.66 -13.95
C VAL A 19 33.89 -21.36 -14.02
N ILE A 20 33.86 -22.69 -14.06
CA ILE A 20 32.61 -23.47 -14.04
C ILE A 20 31.87 -23.24 -12.72
N TRP A 21 32.57 -23.29 -11.59
CA TRP A 21 31.97 -23.09 -10.27
C TRP A 21 31.38 -21.68 -10.12
N ILE A 22 32.12 -20.64 -10.52
CA ILE A 22 31.64 -19.24 -10.51
C ILE A 22 30.45 -19.09 -11.45
N GLY A 23 30.52 -19.64 -12.66
CA GLY A 23 29.40 -19.61 -13.61
C GLY A 23 28.13 -20.27 -13.04
N ALA A 24 28.29 -21.41 -12.38
CA ALA A 24 27.20 -22.07 -11.67
C ALA A 24 26.66 -21.23 -10.51
N SER A 25 27.54 -20.66 -9.67
CA SER A 25 27.15 -19.78 -8.57
C SER A 25 26.41 -18.54 -9.04
N ILE A 26 26.83 -17.91 -10.15
CA ILE A 26 26.11 -16.79 -10.78
C ILE A 26 24.72 -17.23 -11.24
N GLY A 27 24.63 -18.41 -11.89
CA GLY A 27 23.35 -18.96 -12.34
C GLY A 27 22.38 -19.29 -11.20
N PHE A 28 22.88 -19.69 -10.03
CA PHE A 28 22.07 -19.86 -8.82
C PHE A 28 21.71 -18.52 -8.19
N ALA A 29 22.65 -17.57 -8.13
CA ALA A 29 22.42 -16.23 -7.58
C ALA A 29 21.35 -15.46 -8.37
N SER A 30 21.28 -15.62 -9.69
CA SER A 30 20.23 -15.00 -10.51
C SER A 30 18.82 -15.55 -10.26
N GLN A 31 18.70 -16.68 -9.57
CA GLN A 31 17.42 -17.30 -9.20
C GLN A 31 16.96 -16.92 -7.79
N LEU A 32 17.68 -16.04 -7.09
CA LEU A 32 17.23 -15.49 -5.82
C LEU A 32 15.97 -14.66 -6.04
N SER A 33 14.84 -15.14 -5.52
CA SER A 33 13.56 -14.44 -5.50
C SER A 33 13.44 -13.58 -4.24
N PRO A 34 12.59 -12.54 -4.25
CA PRO A 34 12.21 -11.85 -3.02
C PRO A 34 11.62 -12.83 -1.99
N LEU A 35 11.72 -12.47 -0.70
CA LEU A 35 11.24 -13.28 0.41
C LEU A 35 9.72 -13.50 0.27
N SER A 36 9.30 -14.76 0.19
CA SER A 36 7.87 -15.14 0.10
C SER A 36 7.23 -15.39 1.47
N ARG A 37 8.03 -15.35 2.54
CA ARG A 37 7.63 -15.54 3.94
C ARG A 37 8.27 -14.47 4.81
N SER A 38 7.68 -14.22 5.98
CA SER A 38 8.28 -13.35 7.00
C SER A 38 9.71 -13.80 7.31
N GLU A 39 10.59 -12.85 7.63
CA GLU A 39 11.92 -13.16 8.13
C GLU A 39 11.82 -13.97 9.43
N GLU A 40 12.55 -15.08 9.47
CA GLU A 40 12.63 -15.98 10.62
C GLU A 40 13.78 -15.47 11.50
N PHE A 41 13.45 -14.73 12.57
CA PHE A 41 14.46 -14.12 13.45
C PHE A 41 15.14 -15.12 14.39
N LEU A 42 14.56 -16.30 14.57
CA LEU A 42 15.02 -17.34 15.48
C LEU A 42 15.20 -18.64 14.71
N SER A 43 15.99 -19.56 15.27
CA SER A 43 16.16 -20.89 14.70
C SER A 43 14.84 -21.67 14.68
N ASP A 44 14.69 -22.57 13.71
CA ASP A 44 13.47 -23.35 13.51
C ASP A 44 13.06 -24.20 14.73
N ASP A 45 14.04 -24.59 15.55
CA ASP A 45 13.86 -25.37 16.78
C ASP A 45 13.50 -24.50 18.00
N HIS A 46 13.49 -23.18 17.86
CA HIS A 46 13.08 -22.30 18.94
C HIS A 46 11.57 -22.49 19.19
N PRO A 47 11.11 -22.70 20.44
CA PRO A 47 9.70 -22.97 20.73
C PRO A 47 8.72 -21.93 20.17
N LEU A 48 9.13 -20.66 20.07
CA LEU A 48 8.32 -19.62 19.43
C LEU A 48 8.13 -19.83 17.92
N MET A 49 9.17 -20.29 17.21
CA MET A 49 9.08 -20.62 15.79
C MET A 49 8.24 -21.87 15.57
N GLU A 50 8.36 -22.88 16.44
CA GLU A 50 7.53 -24.08 16.37
C GLU A 50 6.04 -23.73 16.50
N ILE A 51 5.68 -22.88 17.48
CA ILE A 51 4.29 -22.40 17.63
C ILE A 51 3.84 -21.60 16.41
N GLN A 52 4.66 -20.67 15.91
CA GLN A 52 4.33 -19.86 14.74
C GLN A 52 4.17 -20.71 13.47
N ASN A 53 5.01 -21.73 13.28
CA ASN A 53 4.94 -22.66 12.16
C ASN A 53 3.70 -23.53 12.24
N VAL A 54 3.38 -24.05 13.43
CA VAL A 54 2.15 -24.82 13.66
C VAL A 54 0.92 -23.94 13.42
N GLN A 55 0.95 -22.69 13.87
CA GLN A 55 -0.13 -21.73 13.65
C GLN A 55 -0.30 -21.43 12.16
N THR A 56 0.73 -20.98 11.47
CA THR A 56 0.65 -20.61 10.04
C THR A 56 0.33 -21.79 9.12
N ALA A 57 0.83 -23.00 9.40
CA ALA A 57 0.61 -24.17 8.56
C ALA A 57 -0.75 -24.85 8.78
N ASN A 58 -1.23 -24.94 10.03
CA ASN A 58 -2.42 -25.73 10.36
C ASN A 58 -3.65 -24.88 10.65
N PHE A 59 -3.47 -23.62 11.00
CA PHE A 59 -4.55 -22.71 11.31
C PHE A 59 -4.45 -21.51 10.37
N VAL A 60 -5.32 -21.46 9.36
CA VAL A 60 -5.51 -20.25 8.55
C VAL A 60 -6.15 -19.19 9.47
N SER A 61 -5.35 -18.60 10.33
CA SER A 61 -5.73 -17.57 11.29
C SER A 61 -5.30 -16.24 10.69
N GLY A 62 -6.16 -15.74 9.84
CA GLY A 62 -5.98 -14.55 9.04
C GLY A 62 -7.01 -14.68 7.94
N GLY A 63 -8.09 -13.89 8.01
CA GLY A 63 -8.96 -13.75 6.86
C GLY A 63 -8.12 -13.41 5.63
N VAL A 64 -8.64 -13.68 4.44
CA VAL A 64 -8.04 -13.09 3.24
C VAL A 64 -8.05 -11.58 3.48
N TYR A 65 -6.89 -11.01 3.80
CA TYR A 65 -6.73 -9.57 3.87
C TYR A 65 -6.85 -9.11 2.43
N ASN A 66 -8.08 -8.77 2.03
CA ASN A 66 -8.28 -8.02 0.81
C ASN A 66 -7.40 -6.78 0.93
N MET A 67 -6.63 -6.50 -0.12
CA MET A 67 -5.82 -5.28 -0.14
C MET A 67 -6.75 -4.09 -0.06
N ALA A 68 -6.74 -3.40 1.08
CA ALA A 68 -7.41 -2.11 1.22
C ALA A 68 -6.58 -1.07 0.47
N ILE A 69 -7.23 -0.38 -0.46
CA ILE A 69 -6.62 0.70 -1.25
C ILE A 69 -7.35 1.98 -0.87
N ASP A 70 -6.64 2.87 -0.20
CA ASP A 70 -7.12 4.20 0.13
C ASP A 70 -6.56 5.21 -0.87
N ILE A 71 -7.44 6.00 -1.47
CA ILE A 71 -7.09 7.02 -2.47
C ILE A 71 -7.41 8.38 -1.87
N TYR A 72 -6.39 9.25 -1.84
CA TYR A 72 -6.47 10.59 -1.27
C TYR A 72 -6.09 11.64 -2.32
N TRP A 73 -6.62 12.84 -2.15
CA TRP A 73 -6.27 14.03 -2.93
C TRP A 73 -6.02 15.21 -1.99
N GLY A 74 -5.40 16.27 -2.51
CA GLY A 74 -5.09 17.49 -1.75
C GLY A 74 -3.72 17.48 -1.07
N VAL A 75 -2.94 16.41 -1.23
CA VAL A 75 -1.54 16.33 -0.83
C VAL A 75 -0.71 16.16 -2.11
N GLU A 76 0.25 17.06 -2.31
CA GLU A 76 1.15 17.05 -3.47
C GLU A 76 2.33 16.10 -3.25
N ASP A 77 3.00 16.20 -2.10
CA ASP A 77 4.15 15.38 -1.75
C ASP A 77 4.37 15.36 -0.23
N ILE A 78 5.42 14.69 0.23
CA ILE A 78 5.90 14.72 1.61
C ILE A 78 7.29 15.35 1.61
N ASP A 79 7.46 16.44 2.35
CA ASP A 79 8.78 17.03 2.60
C ASP A 79 9.59 16.12 3.50
N LYS A 80 10.67 15.58 2.94
CA LYS A 80 11.62 14.69 3.61
C LYS A 80 12.96 15.35 3.91
N SER A 81 13.10 16.67 3.72
CA SER A 81 14.36 17.40 3.89
C SER A 81 14.95 17.26 5.30
N ASP A 82 14.10 17.23 6.31
CA ASP A 82 14.48 17.02 7.73
C ASP A 82 14.39 15.55 8.18
N THR A 83 14.11 14.62 7.27
CA THR A 83 14.07 13.19 7.62
C THR A 83 15.46 12.61 7.77
N SER A 84 15.59 11.65 8.69
CA SER A 84 16.82 10.92 8.93
C SER A 84 16.58 9.44 8.71
N MET A 85 17.49 8.78 8.00
CA MET A 85 17.48 7.31 7.90
C MET A 85 17.62 6.60 9.26
N TRP A 86 17.96 7.33 10.32
CA TRP A 86 18.13 6.84 11.68
C TRP A 86 16.95 7.14 12.61
N ASP A 87 15.98 7.94 12.14
CA ASP A 87 14.75 8.22 12.88
C ASP A 87 13.55 7.57 12.16
N PRO A 88 13.08 6.42 12.62
CA PRO A 88 11.96 5.73 12.00
C PRO A 88 10.60 6.37 12.35
N VAL A 89 10.55 7.32 13.29
CA VAL A 89 9.31 7.94 13.74
C VAL A 89 8.92 9.10 12.83
N TYR A 90 9.87 9.95 12.47
CA TYR A 90 9.62 11.11 11.62
C TYR A 90 9.72 10.75 10.13
N ILE A 91 8.57 10.77 9.44
CA ILE A 91 8.46 10.40 8.02
C ILE A 91 8.41 11.60 7.07
N GLY A 92 8.39 12.82 7.62
CA GLY A 92 8.27 14.08 6.89
C GLY A 92 6.99 14.85 7.19
N GLU A 93 6.85 16.01 6.57
CA GLU A 93 5.65 16.86 6.63
C GLU A 93 4.88 16.81 5.31
N ALA A 94 3.55 16.79 5.37
CA ALA A 94 2.73 16.77 4.15
C ALA A 94 2.76 18.15 3.47
N ILE A 95 3.06 18.17 2.17
CA ILE A 95 2.95 19.34 1.30
C ILE A 95 1.55 19.31 0.69
N MET A 96 0.73 20.31 1.00
CA MET A 96 -0.64 20.41 0.50
C MET A 96 -0.64 20.95 -0.94
N ASP A 97 -1.51 20.41 -1.80
CA ASP A 97 -1.70 20.95 -3.15
C ASP A 97 -2.54 22.24 -3.08
N GLU A 98 -1.91 23.39 -3.32
CA GLU A 98 -2.58 24.70 -3.29
C GLU A 98 -3.64 24.88 -4.38
N ASN A 99 -3.61 24.06 -5.43
CA ASN A 99 -4.56 24.10 -6.54
C ASN A 99 -5.72 23.11 -6.39
N PHE A 100 -5.71 22.32 -5.32
CA PHE A 100 -6.76 21.34 -5.08
C PHE A 100 -8.04 22.04 -4.59
N ASP A 101 -9.06 22.06 -5.46
CA ASP A 101 -10.38 22.58 -5.14
C ASP A 101 -11.49 21.64 -5.66
N LEU A 102 -12.23 21.02 -4.74
CA LEU A 102 -13.38 20.15 -5.05
C LEU A 102 -14.70 20.92 -5.17
N SER A 103 -14.71 22.22 -4.86
CA SER A 103 -15.95 22.99 -4.82
C SER A 103 -16.57 23.32 -6.19
N PRO A 104 -15.85 23.42 -7.33
CA PRO A 104 -16.47 23.58 -8.63
C PRO A 104 -17.37 22.39 -9.01
N PRO A 105 -18.53 22.61 -9.68
CA PRO A 105 -19.46 21.55 -10.05
C PRO A 105 -18.82 20.42 -10.88
N ASP A 106 -17.92 20.76 -11.79
CA ASP A 106 -17.22 19.78 -12.63
C ASP A 106 -16.32 18.85 -11.81
N ALA A 107 -15.67 19.38 -10.76
CA ALA A 107 -14.82 18.60 -9.87
C ALA A 107 -15.65 17.67 -8.97
N GLN A 108 -16.79 18.16 -8.46
CA GLN A 108 -17.75 17.34 -7.72
C GLN A 108 -18.24 16.18 -8.58
N GLN A 109 -18.63 16.45 -9.83
CA GLN A 109 -19.11 15.42 -10.74
C GLN A 109 -18.00 14.40 -11.07
N SER A 110 -16.77 14.85 -11.29
CA SER A 110 -15.63 13.95 -11.54
C SER A 110 -15.40 12.97 -10.38
N LEU A 111 -15.57 13.42 -9.13
CA LEU A 111 -15.39 12.54 -7.96
C LEU A 111 -16.58 11.57 -7.80
N ILE A 112 -17.81 12.02 -8.09
CA ILE A 112 -18.99 11.13 -8.12
C ILE A 112 -18.80 10.06 -9.21
N ASP A 113 -18.40 10.45 -10.40
CA ASP A 113 -18.16 9.54 -11.52
C ASP A 113 -17.07 8.52 -11.17
N PHE A 114 -15.99 8.96 -10.53
CA PHE A 114 -14.94 8.08 -10.02
C PHE A 114 -15.48 7.05 -9.02
N CYS A 115 -16.29 7.47 -8.05
CA CYS A 115 -16.87 6.57 -7.05
C CYS A 115 -17.86 5.57 -7.65
N THR A 116 -18.62 5.96 -8.67
CA THR A 116 -19.55 5.06 -9.36
C THR A 116 -18.87 4.12 -10.36
N ASP A 117 -17.75 4.53 -10.96
CA ASP A 117 -16.98 3.71 -11.91
C ASP A 117 -16.15 2.62 -11.21
N LEU A 118 -15.58 2.90 -10.02
CA LEU A 118 -14.72 1.97 -9.30
C LEU A 118 -15.35 0.57 -9.09
N PRO A 119 -16.58 0.44 -8.55
CA PRO A 119 -17.23 -0.85 -8.41
C PRO A 119 -17.33 -1.59 -9.74
N THR A 120 -17.49 -0.91 -10.87
CA THR A 120 -17.64 -1.59 -12.17
C THR A 120 -16.37 -2.36 -12.59
N ARG A 121 -15.20 -2.02 -12.04
CA ARG A 121 -13.92 -2.63 -12.41
C ARG A 121 -13.75 -4.05 -11.87
N ASP A 122 -13.15 -4.91 -12.68
CA ASP A 122 -13.01 -6.34 -12.37
C ASP A 122 -11.99 -6.64 -11.25
N PHE A 123 -11.08 -5.72 -10.99
CA PHE A 123 -10.07 -5.86 -9.93
C PHE A 123 -10.61 -5.51 -8.52
N ILE A 124 -11.80 -4.91 -8.43
CA ILE A 124 -12.43 -4.62 -7.14
C ILE A 124 -13.14 -5.87 -6.63
N LEU A 125 -12.60 -6.43 -5.56
CA LEU A 125 -13.16 -7.60 -4.88
C LEU A 125 -14.55 -7.27 -4.32
N ASN A 126 -15.52 -8.12 -4.61
CA ASN A 126 -16.92 -7.99 -4.14
C ASN A 126 -17.59 -6.65 -4.45
N LYS A 127 -17.02 -5.82 -5.33
CA LYS A 127 -17.55 -4.49 -5.66
C LYS A 127 -17.62 -3.58 -4.42
N ASP A 128 -16.77 -3.85 -3.43
CA ASP A 128 -16.75 -3.15 -2.14
C ASP A 128 -15.92 -1.87 -2.25
N VAL A 129 -16.61 -0.74 -2.22
CA VAL A 129 -16.03 0.61 -2.32
C VAL A 129 -16.73 1.49 -1.29
N THR A 130 -15.94 2.15 -0.43
CA THR A 130 -16.46 3.16 0.50
C THR A 130 -16.07 4.53 -0.02
N CYS A 131 -17.06 5.31 -0.47
CA CYS A 131 -16.87 6.68 -0.95
C CYS A 131 -17.72 7.66 -0.14
N TRP A 132 -17.06 8.67 0.45
CA TRP A 132 -17.74 9.70 1.23
C TRP A 132 -18.66 10.58 0.37
N MET A 133 -18.33 10.76 -0.92
CA MET A 133 -19.13 11.57 -1.85
C MET A 133 -20.48 10.93 -2.13
N ASP A 134 -20.59 9.60 -2.14
CA ASP A 134 -21.87 8.90 -2.26
C ASP A 134 -22.75 9.12 -1.02
N GLN A 135 -22.15 9.06 0.18
CA GLN A 135 -22.86 9.34 1.44
C GLN A 135 -23.29 10.81 1.52
N PHE A 136 -22.43 11.73 1.10
CA PHE A 136 -22.73 13.15 1.03
C PHE A 136 -23.86 13.42 0.03
N LYS A 137 -23.85 12.78 -1.14
CA LYS A 137 -24.93 12.88 -2.12
C LYS A 137 -26.28 12.45 -1.53
N VAL A 138 -26.32 11.35 -0.79
CA VAL A 138 -27.55 10.91 -0.08
C VAL A 138 -28.02 11.98 0.90
N TYR A 139 -27.13 12.62 1.65
CA TYR A 139 -27.49 13.73 2.54
C TYR A 139 -28.07 14.92 1.76
N VAL A 140 -27.45 15.33 0.66
CA VAL A 140 -27.92 16.44 -0.17
C VAL A 140 -29.31 16.16 -0.75
N GLU A 141 -29.55 14.94 -1.24
CA GLU A 141 -30.83 14.54 -1.83
C GLU A 141 -31.95 14.38 -0.80
N THR A 142 -31.64 13.83 0.38
CA THR A 142 -32.65 13.50 1.40
C THR A 142 -32.92 14.62 2.40
N THR A 143 -31.89 15.38 2.78
CA THR A 143 -31.98 16.39 3.85
C THR A 143 -32.10 17.80 3.29
N LEU A 144 -31.36 18.10 2.22
CA LEU A 144 -31.41 19.41 1.57
C LEU A 144 -32.44 19.48 0.43
N GLU A 145 -33.00 18.34 0.02
CA GLU A 145 -33.93 18.22 -1.13
C GLU A 145 -33.34 18.84 -2.42
N LYS A 146 -32.01 18.75 -2.58
CA LYS A 146 -31.26 19.26 -3.74
C LYS A 146 -30.62 18.12 -4.53
N THR A 147 -30.19 18.43 -5.75
CA THR A 147 -29.47 17.49 -6.62
C THR A 147 -28.02 17.93 -6.79
N MET A 148 -27.08 16.99 -6.72
CA MET A 148 -25.68 17.23 -7.05
C MET A 148 -25.49 17.37 -8.59
N PRO A 149 -24.48 18.14 -9.06
CA PRO A 149 -23.54 18.94 -8.27
C PRO A 149 -24.17 20.27 -7.77
N LEU A 150 -23.67 20.77 -6.64
CA LEU A 150 -24.09 22.03 -6.03
C LEU A 150 -23.22 23.21 -6.52
N GLU A 151 -23.74 24.44 -6.38
CA GLU A 151 -22.94 25.64 -6.57
C GLU A 151 -21.81 25.72 -5.53
N GLN A 152 -20.70 26.38 -5.90
CA GLN A 152 -19.42 26.31 -5.18
C GLN A 152 -19.54 26.63 -3.68
N GLU A 153 -20.23 27.70 -3.33
CA GLU A 153 -20.39 28.13 -1.93
C GLU A 153 -21.41 27.27 -1.18
N GLU A 154 -22.49 26.85 -1.85
CA GLU A 154 -23.46 25.94 -1.26
C GLU A 154 -22.84 24.58 -0.95
N PHE A 155 -21.94 24.09 -1.80
CA PHE A 155 -21.21 22.86 -1.59
C PHE A 155 -20.34 22.94 -0.34
N LYS A 156 -19.57 24.02 -0.15
CA LYS A 156 -18.70 24.19 1.02
C LYS A 156 -19.49 24.21 2.32
N ASP A 157 -20.58 24.98 2.36
CA ASP A 157 -21.45 25.10 3.53
C ASP A 157 -22.14 23.77 3.86
N ALA A 158 -22.68 23.09 2.84
CA ALA A 158 -23.32 21.79 3.00
C ALA A 158 -22.31 20.72 3.44
N LEU A 159 -21.11 20.71 2.87
CA LEU A 159 -20.06 19.76 3.21
C LEU A 159 -19.58 19.95 4.65
N TYR A 160 -19.37 21.20 5.09
CA TYR A 160 -18.99 21.50 6.47
C TYR A 160 -20.06 21.02 7.45
N THR A 161 -21.32 21.36 7.18
CA THR A 161 -22.46 20.95 8.00
C THR A 161 -22.55 19.42 8.08
N TRP A 162 -22.46 18.73 6.94
CA TRP A 162 -22.50 17.28 6.88
C TRP A 162 -21.32 16.64 7.62
N ALA A 163 -20.10 17.13 7.41
CA ALA A 163 -18.90 16.52 7.98
C ALA A 163 -18.81 16.67 9.50
N PHE A 164 -19.26 17.80 10.06
CA PHE A 164 -19.02 18.13 11.47
C PHE A 164 -20.28 18.17 12.34
N GLU A 165 -21.46 18.43 11.77
CA GLU A 165 -22.69 18.64 12.56
C GLU A 165 -23.65 17.45 12.48
N VAL A 166 -23.58 16.64 11.42
CA VAL A 166 -24.44 15.47 11.24
C VAL A 166 -23.79 14.24 11.93
N PRO A 167 -24.49 13.56 12.87
CA PRO A 167 -23.94 12.41 13.58
C PRO A 167 -23.53 11.24 12.66
N GLU A 168 -24.21 11.10 11.52
CA GLU A 168 -23.97 10.08 10.49
C GLU A 168 -23.08 10.59 9.33
N GLY A 169 -22.44 11.76 9.50
CA GLY A 169 -21.65 12.45 8.49
C GLY A 169 -20.37 11.74 8.07
N MET A 170 -19.23 12.43 8.12
CA MET A 170 -17.92 11.82 7.85
C MET A 170 -17.46 10.86 8.98
N GLN A 171 -18.39 10.31 9.75
CA GLN A 171 -18.12 9.11 10.52
C GLN A 171 -18.04 7.96 9.53
N ALA A 172 -16.83 7.74 9.01
CA ALA A 172 -16.45 6.42 8.58
C ALA A 172 -17.01 5.45 9.64
N LYS A 173 -17.82 4.48 9.20
CA LYS A 173 -17.91 3.24 9.96
C LYS A 173 -16.47 2.73 10.00
N ALA A 174 -15.72 3.17 11.01
CA ALA A 174 -14.52 2.54 11.49
C ALA A 174 -14.98 1.20 12.08
N GLY A 175 -15.43 0.32 11.18
CA GLY A 175 -15.69 -1.07 11.45
C GLY A 175 -14.32 -1.68 11.68
N MET A 176 -14.01 -1.85 12.96
CA MET A 176 -13.17 -2.96 13.42
C MET A 176 -13.74 -4.27 12.91
#